data_AF-A0A3A6GYP9-F1
#
_entry.id   AF-A0A3A6GYP9-F1
#
_cell.length_a   1.000
_cell.length_b   1.000
_cell.length_c   1.000
_cell.angle_alpha   90.00
_cell.angle_beta   90.00
_cell.angle_gamma   90.00
#
_symmetry.space_group_name_H-M   'P 1'
#
loop_
_entity.id
_entity.type
_entity.pdbx_description
1 polymer ?
#
loop_
_entity_poly.entity_id
_entity_poly.type
_entity_poly.pdbx_seq_one_letter_code
_entity_poly.pdbx_strand_id
1 'polypeptide(L)'
;MLLCIVLHIVSYSIDYGNYRSAIADIHLSGTDFSRMPDGNYEGEYDAGYIYAKVQVTLRNGRITHIDLLSHDNERGKTAEQVLDVITDTQTLPVDAVSGATCSSLVIQKAVENALTGGISHE
;
A
#
# COMPACT_ATOMS: atom_id res chain seq x y z
N MET A 1 24.00 -29.65 -8.30
CA MET A 1 24.27 -28.24 -8.66
C MET A 1 23.31 -27.73 -9.73
N LEU A 2 23.26 -28.33 -10.95
CA LEU A 2 22.35 -27.89 -12.03
C LEU A 2 20.85 -27.93 -11.65
N LEU A 3 20.40 -29.00 -10.99
CA LEU A 3 19.02 -29.13 -10.51
C LEU A 3 18.64 -28.01 -9.52
N CYS A 4 19.54 -27.64 -8.61
CA CYS A 4 19.31 -26.58 -7.64
C CYS A 4 19.17 -25.21 -8.32
N ILE A 5 19.95 -24.95 -9.38
CA ILE A 5 19.88 -23.71 -10.17
C ILE A 5 18.54 -23.64 -10.90
N VAL A 6 18.12 -24.74 -11.53
CA VAL A 6 16.82 -24.81 -12.23
C VAL A 6 15.67 -24.56 -11.25
N LEU A 7 15.70 -25.16 -10.06
CA LEU A 7 14.68 -24.92 -9.03
C LEU A 7 14.62 -23.44 -8.61
N HIS A 8 15.76 -22.78 -8.39
CA HIS A 8 15.78 -21.35 -8.07
C HIS A 8 15.17 -20.48 -9.18
N ILE A 9 15.49 -20.78 -10.45
CA ILE A 9 14.96 -20.03 -11.59
C ILE A 9 13.44 -20.19 -11.70
N VAL A 10 12.92 -21.41 -11.48
CA VAL A 10 11.48 -21.68 -11.51
C VAL A 10 10.77 -20.95 -10.38
N SER A 11 11.28 -21.03 -9.14
CA SER A 11 10.72 -20.29 -8.00
C SER A 11 10.67 -18.79 -8.28
N TYR A 12 11.80 -18.20 -8.69
CA TYR A 12 11.86 -16.78 -9.04
C TYR A 12 10.84 -16.38 -10.11
N SER A 13 10.64 -17.22 -11.12
CA SER A 13 9.69 -16.94 -12.21
C SER A 13 8.24 -16.93 -11.71
N ILE A 14 7.90 -17.82 -10.78
CA ILE A 14 6.57 -17.87 -10.16
C ILE A 14 6.35 -16.63 -9.28
N ASP A 15 7.32 -16.32 -8.40
CA ASP A 15 7.22 -15.19 -7.49
C ASP A 15 7.11 -13.85 -8.25
N TYR A 16 7.90 -13.69 -9.32
CA TYR A 16 7.81 -12.53 -10.19
C TYR A 16 6.48 -12.43 -10.96
N GLY A 17 5.95 -13.57 -11.41
CA GLY A 17 4.62 -13.64 -12.02
C GLY A 17 3.52 -13.18 -11.04
N ASN A 18 3.56 -13.68 -9.81
CA ASN A 18 2.62 -13.33 -8.75
C ASN A 18 2.71 -11.86 -8.38
N TYR A 19 3.92 -11.33 -8.17
CA TYR A 19 4.15 -9.91 -7.91
C TYR A 19 3.57 -9.02 -9.01
N ARG A 20 3.87 -9.33 -10.28
CA ARG A 20 3.35 -8.55 -11.40
C ARG A 20 1.83 -8.58 -11.47
N SER A 21 1.22 -9.73 -11.16
CA SER A 21 -0.22 -9.88 -11.11
C SER A 21 -0.83 -9.06 -9.98
N ALA A 22 -0.26 -9.10 -8.78
CA ALA A 22 -0.72 -8.33 -7.63
C ALA A 22 -0.70 -6.83 -7.93
N ILE A 23 0.42 -6.29 -8.43
CA ILE A 23 0.52 -4.86 -8.81
C ILE A 23 -0.49 -4.49 -9.90
N ALA A 24 -0.70 -5.35 -10.90
CA ALA A 24 -1.65 -5.08 -11.99
C ALA A 24 -3.12 -5.10 -11.54
N ASP A 25 -3.43 -5.85 -10.47
CA ASP A 25 -4.76 -5.96 -9.90
C ASP A 25 -5.09 -4.80 -8.93
N ILE A 26 -4.09 -3.99 -8.57
CA ILE A 26 -4.32 -2.79 -7.75
C ILE A 26 -5.24 -1.84 -8.51
N HIS A 27 -6.49 -1.79 -8.06
CA HIS A 27 -7.46 -0.78 -8.39
C HIS A 27 -7.74 0.06 -7.15
N LEU A 28 -7.57 1.38 -7.28
CA LEU A 28 -7.88 2.37 -6.24
C LEU A 28 -9.20 3.01 -6.63
N SER A 29 -10.25 2.74 -5.86
CA SER A 29 -11.63 3.11 -6.19
C SER A 29 -12.02 4.49 -5.68
N GLY A 30 -11.15 5.15 -4.91
CA GLY A 30 -11.46 6.42 -4.26
C GLY A 30 -12.46 6.22 -3.14
N THR A 31 -12.05 6.49 -1.91
CA THR A 31 -12.89 6.27 -0.73
C THR A 31 -13.30 7.61 -0.15
N ASP A 32 -14.61 7.84 0.03
CA ASP A 32 -15.10 8.99 0.81
C ASP A 32 -15.03 8.66 2.29
N PHE A 33 -13.93 9.04 2.92
CA PHE A 33 -13.68 8.87 4.35
C PHE A 33 -14.21 10.02 5.21
N SER A 34 -14.87 11.02 4.62
CA SER A 34 -15.39 12.19 5.37
C SER A 34 -16.51 11.85 6.36
N ARG A 35 -17.17 10.71 6.14
CA ARG A 35 -18.27 10.20 6.97
C ARG A 35 -17.85 9.08 7.92
N MET A 36 -16.58 8.67 7.88
CA MET A 36 -16.08 7.66 8.79
C MET A 36 -15.98 8.25 10.21
N PRO A 37 -16.23 7.44 11.25
CA PRO A 37 -16.02 7.85 12.63
C PRO A 37 -14.56 8.26 12.89
N ASP A 38 -14.37 9.02 13.95
CA ASP A 38 -13.03 9.29 14.46
C ASP A 38 -12.42 7.99 14.97
N GLY A 39 -11.19 7.70 14.56
CA GLY A 39 -10.54 6.44 14.90
C GLY A 39 -9.12 6.33 14.36
N ASN A 40 -8.50 5.20 14.67
CA ASN A 40 -7.21 4.79 14.16
C ASN A 40 -7.43 3.49 13.38
N TYR A 41 -7.10 3.51 12.10
CA TYR A 41 -7.44 2.45 11.15
C TYR A 41 -6.17 1.85 10.58
N GLU A 42 -5.96 0.56 10.76
CA GLU A 42 -4.81 -0.13 10.16
C GLU A 42 -5.19 -0.77 8.84
N GLY A 43 -4.27 -0.70 7.88
CA GLY A 43 -4.40 -1.33 6.59
C GLY A 43 -3.04 -1.72 6.05
N GLU A 44 -3.04 -2.79 5.27
CA GLU A 44 -1.83 -3.33 4.67
C GLU A 44 -2.12 -3.87 3.28
N TYR A 45 -1.06 -3.99 2.48
CA TYR A 45 -1.10 -4.65 1.19
C TYR A 45 0.23 -5.32 0.91
N ASP A 46 0.18 -6.61 0.59
CA ASP A 46 1.34 -7.44 0.25
C ASP A 46 1.29 -7.81 -1.24
N ALA A 47 2.27 -7.33 -2.00
CA ALA A 47 2.46 -7.68 -3.40
C ALA A 47 3.58 -8.72 -3.62
N GLY A 48 4.17 -9.28 -2.56
CA GLY A 48 5.33 -10.18 -2.60
C GLY A 48 6.63 -9.42 -2.38
N TYR A 49 7.22 -8.84 -3.43
CA TYR A 49 8.48 -8.08 -3.30
C TYR A 49 8.32 -6.71 -2.63
N ILE A 50 7.08 -6.21 -2.60
CA ILE A 50 6.75 -4.90 -2.02
C ILE A 50 5.57 -5.09 -1.08
N TYR A 51 5.71 -4.59 0.14
CA TYR A 51 4.69 -4.63 1.18
C TYR A 51 4.61 -3.27 1.85
N ALA A 52 3.40 -2.84 2.23
CA ALA A 52 3.22 -1.67 3.08
C ALA A 52 2.15 -1.94 4.14
N LYS A 53 2.38 -1.40 5.33
CA LYS A 53 1.40 -1.34 6.42
C LYS A 53 1.36 0.08 6.98
N VAL A 54 0.15 0.60 7.15
CA VAL A 54 -0.10 1.95 7.65
C VAL A 54 -1.12 1.96 8.77
N GLN A 55 -1.09 3.01 9.59
CA GLN A 55 -2.18 3.38 10.47
C GLN A 55 -2.66 4.79 10.12
N VAL A 56 -3.95 4.93 9.77
CA VAL A 56 -4.58 6.19 9.42
C VAL A 56 -5.38 6.71 10.60
N THR A 57 -5.07 7.93 11.05
CA THR A 57 -5.80 8.60 12.13
C THR A 57 -6.82 9.57 11.55
N LEU A 58 -8.11 9.27 11.73
CA LEU A 58 -9.22 10.15 11.36
C LEU A 58 -9.73 10.96 12.54
N ARG A 59 -9.88 12.28 12.38
CA ARG A 59 -10.56 13.16 13.33
C ARG A 59 -11.44 14.15 12.59
N ASN A 60 -12.69 14.30 13.02
CA ASN A 60 -13.71 15.17 12.42
C ASN A 60 -13.83 14.96 10.89
N GLY A 61 -13.83 13.72 10.43
CA GLY A 61 -13.94 13.37 9.00
C GLY A 61 -12.71 13.74 8.16
N ARG A 62 -11.53 13.91 8.77
CA ARG A 62 -10.27 14.25 8.10
C ARG A 62 -9.13 13.33 8.54
N ILE A 63 -8.23 13.03 7.62
CA ILE A 63 -6.95 12.38 7.93
C ILE A 63 -6.07 13.40 8.63
N THR A 64 -5.77 13.15 9.90
CA THR A 64 -4.88 14.01 10.70
C THR A 64 -3.45 13.50 10.72
N HIS A 65 -3.27 12.18 10.54
CA HIS A 65 -1.97 11.56 10.49
C HIS A 65 -2.04 10.22 9.76
N ILE A 66 -0.94 9.84 9.11
CA ILE A 66 -0.73 8.48 8.59
C ILE A 66 0.64 8.01 9.06
N ASP A 67 0.66 6.99 9.91
CA ASP A 67 1.89 6.32 10.34
C ASP A 67 2.23 5.22 9.35
N LEU A 68 3.45 5.23 8.81
CA LEU A 68 3.99 4.11 8.05
C LEU A 68 4.61 3.09 9.02
N LEU A 69 3.87 2.02 9.29
CA LEU A 69 4.28 0.98 10.24
C LEU A 69 5.32 0.02 9.64
N SER A 70 5.20 -0.27 8.34
CA SER A 70 6.17 -1.10 7.61
C SER A 70 6.16 -0.78 6.12
N HIS A 71 7.31 -0.90 5.47
CA HIS A 71 7.44 -0.76 4.02
C HIS A 71 8.64 -1.55 3.49
N ASP A 72 8.36 -2.73 2.93
CA ASP A 72 9.33 -3.46 2.12
C ASP A 72 9.26 -2.89 0.71
N ASN A 73 10.34 -2.26 0.28
CA ASN A 73 10.27 -1.30 -0.82
C ASN A 73 11.27 -1.53 -1.95
N GLU A 74 12.18 -2.48 -1.80
CA GLU A 74 13.36 -2.67 -2.66
C GLU A 74 14.11 -1.35 -2.95
N ARG A 75 13.75 -0.66 -4.04
CA ARG A 75 14.34 0.62 -4.49
C ARG A 75 13.32 1.78 -4.45
N GLY A 76 12.09 1.52 -4.04
CA GLY A 76 10.95 2.41 -4.09
C GLY A 76 10.69 3.22 -2.81
N LYS A 77 11.68 3.37 -1.92
CA LYS A 77 11.54 4.15 -0.68
C LYS A 77 10.98 5.57 -0.90
N THR A 78 11.32 6.20 -2.02
CA THR A 78 10.80 7.54 -2.35
C THR A 78 9.28 7.60 -2.53
N ALA A 79 8.57 6.46 -2.62
CA ALA A 79 7.12 6.41 -2.63
C ALA A 79 6.49 6.85 -1.30
N GLU A 80 7.22 6.83 -0.18
CA GLU A 80 6.67 7.17 1.14
C GLU A 80 6.09 8.60 1.20
N GLN A 81 6.59 9.51 0.35
CA GLN A 81 6.06 10.88 0.24
C GLN A 81 4.58 10.95 -0.21
N VAL A 82 4.02 9.88 -0.79
CA VAL A 82 2.58 9.88 -1.14
C VAL A 82 1.70 9.99 0.11
N LEU A 83 2.19 9.59 1.29
CA LEU A 83 1.46 9.72 2.55
C LEU A 83 1.24 11.18 2.93
N ASP A 84 2.26 12.02 2.74
CA ASP A 84 2.16 13.46 2.96
C ASP A 84 1.18 14.07 1.96
N VAL A 85 1.24 13.67 0.69
CA VAL A 85 0.31 14.16 -0.34
C VAL A 85 -1.14 13.78 0.00
N ILE A 86 -1.42 12.55 0.41
CA ILE A 86 -2.76 12.12 0.82
C ILE A 86 -3.25 12.93 2.03
N THR A 87 -2.36 13.16 3.00
CA THR A 87 -2.67 13.94 4.20
C THR A 87 -2.94 15.41 3.86
N ASP A 88 -2.21 16.00 2.91
CA ASP A 88 -2.39 17.39 2.53
C ASP A 88 -3.63 17.59 1.65
N THR A 89 -3.85 16.73 0.66
CA THR A 89 -4.96 16.86 -0.28
C THR A 89 -6.27 16.33 0.27
N GLN A 90 -6.22 15.44 1.28
CA GLN A 90 -7.38 14.71 1.79
C GLN A 90 -8.10 13.94 0.67
N THR A 91 -7.34 13.40 -0.29
CA THR A 91 -7.87 12.63 -1.41
C THR A 91 -7.11 11.33 -1.60
N LEU A 92 -7.81 10.33 -2.13
CA LEU A 92 -7.24 9.09 -2.61
C LEU A 92 -8.02 8.69 -3.88
N PRO A 93 -7.37 8.25 -4.98
CA PRO A 93 -5.92 8.13 -5.16
C PRO A 93 -5.20 9.47 -5.36
N VAL A 94 -3.88 9.45 -5.26
CA VAL A 94 -2.94 10.55 -5.60
C VAL A 94 -1.93 10.07 -6.64
N ASP A 95 -1.24 11.01 -7.28
CA ASP A 95 -0.24 10.68 -8.30
C ASP A 95 0.92 9.87 -7.70
N ALA A 96 1.32 8.83 -8.43
CA ALA A 96 2.45 7.99 -8.06
C ALA A 96 3.79 8.70 -8.29
N VAL A 97 4.77 8.38 -7.46
CA VAL A 97 6.12 8.95 -7.57
C VAL A 97 6.86 8.31 -8.74
N SER A 98 7.43 9.14 -9.61
CA SER A 98 8.28 8.67 -10.71
C SER A 98 9.46 7.86 -10.21
N GLY A 99 9.67 6.67 -10.77
CA GLY A 99 10.71 5.74 -10.32
C GLY A 99 10.35 4.90 -9.10
N ALA A 100 9.19 5.13 -8.47
CA ALA A 100 8.69 4.36 -7.33
C ALA A 100 7.19 4.05 -7.47
N THR A 101 6.72 3.83 -8.70
CA THR A 101 5.29 3.64 -9.01
C THR A 101 4.68 2.43 -8.31
N CYS A 102 5.35 1.26 -8.31
CA CYS A 102 4.81 0.07 -7.66
C CYS A 102 4.67 0.26 -6.14
N SER A 103 5.70 0.80 -5.48
CA SER A 103 5.62 1.16 -4.06
C SER A 103 4.56 2.23 -3.79
N SER A 104 4.39 3.22 -4.66
CA SER A 104 3.34 4.25 -4.53
C SER A 104 1.93 3.63 -4.56
N LEU A 105 1.71 2.66 -5.45
CA LEU A 105 0.45 1.93 -5.55
C LEU A 105 0.21 1.06 -4.33
N VAL A 106 1.23 0.34 -3.85
CA VAL A 106 1.13 -0.53 -2.65
C VAL A 106 0.81 0.28 -1.39
N ILE A 107 1.48 1.42 -1.18
CA ILE A 107 1.19 2.33 -0.06
C ILE A 107 -0.24 2.87 -0.15
N GLN A 108 -0.64 3.38 -1.32
CA GLN A 108 -2.00 3.89 -1.52
C GLN A 108 -3.05 2.81 -1.30
N LYS A 109 -2.76 1.56 -1.70
CA LYS A 109 -3.66 0.42 -1.46
C LYS A 109 -3.75 0.05 0.01
N ALA A 110 -2.65 0.11 0.75
CA ALA A 110 -2.67 -0.07 2.21
C ALA A 110 -3.51 1.01 2.90
N VAL A 111 -3.41 2.27 2.48
CA VAL A 111 -4.26 3.37 2.97
C VAL A 111 -5.73 3.14 2.61
N GLU A 112 -6.02 2.73 1.38
CA GLU A 112 -7.39 2.38 0.97
C GLU A 112 -7.95 1.23 1.83
N ASN A 113 -7.16 0.19 2.06
CA ASN A 113 -7.55 -0.95 2.89
C ASN A 113 -7.80 -0.52 4.35
N ALA A 114 -7.03 0.42 4.90
CA ALA A 114 -7.30 0.98 6.22
C ALA A 114 -8.68 1.67 6.26
N LEU A 115 -9.00 2.43 5.22
CA LEU A 115 -10.21 3.25 5.15
C LEU A 115 -11.46 2.46 4.70
N THR A 116 -11.29 1.30 4.07
CA THR A 116 -12.41 0.46 3.58
C THR A 116 -12.60 -0.81 4.39
N GLY A 117 -11.51 -1.38 4.92
CA GLY A 117 -11.51 -2.60 5.74
C GLY A 117 -11.51 -2.35 7.24
N GLY A 118 -11.36 -1.11 7.68
CA GLY A 118 -11.23 -0.66 9.07
C GLY A 118 -12.47 -0.82 9.98
N ILE A 119 -13.22 -1.92 9.85
CA ILE A 119 -14.06 -2.44 10.95
C ILE A 119 -13.25 -3.55 11.63
N SER A 120 -12.20 -3.19 12.34
CA SER A 120 -11.62 -4.06 13.36
C SER A 120 -12.53 -3.99 14.58
N HIS A 121 -13.41 -4.99 14.72
CA HIS A 121 -14.14 -5.26 15.95
C HIS A 121 -13.15 -5.45 17.11
N GLU A 122 -13.52 -4.84 18.25
CA GLU A 122 -12.96 -5.05 19.61
C GLU A 122 -12.75 -6.52 19.98
#